data_AF-A0A1J5Q9A6-F1
#
_entry.id   AF-A0A1J5Q9A6-F1
#
_cell.length_a   1.000
_cell.length_b   1.000
_cell.length_c   1.000
_cell.angle_alpha   90.00
_cell.angle_beta   90.00
_cell.angle_gamma   90.00
#
_symmetry.space_group_name_H-M   'P 1'
#
loop_
_entity.id
_entity.type
_entity.pdbx_description
1 polymer ?
#
loop_
_entity_poly.entity_id
_entity_poly.type
_entity_poly.pdbx_seq_one_letter_code
_entity_poly.pdbx_strand_id
1 'polypeptide(L)'
;MRRTVVALNAASTLAQLGQYGVGFVVLPVWLAARGMAPLALGVLGALQWFGMLAGIRIAPRLVEHIGPRRGVVAGMVLGMAGFALLALDWRWNWVPAGALIGLGLGLRWIALEPWLYALVAPHRRGRVVGVHETLIALAPIAGPAAAAALGMGRGALLALGLGSGLAPRAPGTFGTLAGWALYLLLLRWVPPPLWGLLLFVAFTGGVWICGRAARALGTDDPSPVVWDEIVAIWLVLWLLQPAPGVPAVWWMQALGFALFRVFDAVKRGPVGWADRHVKGGLGIMFDDLVAALLTLAVMFGALLGAAWWMHRG
;
A
#
# COMPACT_ATOMS: atom_id res chain seq x y z
N MET A 1 -16.43 18.02 -3.58
CA MET A 1 -15.59 18.82 -2.65
C MET A 1 -15.31 18.11 -1.31
N ARG A 2 -16.29 17.92 -0.40
CA ARG A 2 -16.05 17.23 0.90
C ARG A 2 -15.38 15.85 0.78
N ARG A 3 -15.86 14.99 -0.12
CA ARG A 3 -15.29 13.66 -0.38
C ARG A 3 -13.85 13.68 -0.90
N THR A 4 -13.44 14.77 -1.55
CA THR A 4 -12.09 14.96 -2.10
C THR A 4 -11.13 15.40 -1.01
N VAL A 5 -11.56 16.34 -0.15
CA VAL A 5 -10.79 16.82 1.02
C VAL A 5 -10.50 15.68 1.99
N VAL A 6 -11.51 14.85 2.32
CA VAL A 6 -11.33 13.69 3.21
C VAL A 6 -10.35 12.69 2.59
N ALA A 7 -10.48 12.39 1.30
CA ALA A 7 -9.58 11.47 0.61
C ALA A 7 -8.14 11.99 0.55
N LEU A 8 -7.95 13.30 0.34
CA LEU A 8 -6.65 13.95 0.36
C LEU A 8 -5.99 13.90 1.73
N ASN A 9 -6.76 14.18 2.79
CA ASN A 9 -6.26 14.06 4.16
C ASN A 9 -5.85 12.62 4.46
N ALA A 10 -6.70 11.63 4.19
CA ALA A 10 -6.38 10.23 4.41
C ALA A 10 -5.14 9.78 3.62
N ALA A 11 -5.05 10.11 2.32
CA ALA A 11 -3.90 9.79 1.48
C ALA A 11 -2.61 10.47 2.00
N SER A 12 -2.70 11.73 2.44
CA SER A 12 -1.56 12.45 3.01
C SER A 12 -1.11 11.81 4.32
N THR A 13 -2.04 11.50 5.24
CA THR A 13 -1.74 10.87 6.53
C THR A 13 -1.04 9.53 6.34
N LEU A 14 -1.58 8.66 5.48
CA LEU A 14 -0.99 7.34 5.21
C LEU A 14 0.40 7.46 4.58
N ALA A 15 0.56 8.35 3.60
CA ALA A 15 1.87 8.58 2.99
C ALA A 15 2.85 9.23 3.96
N GLN A 16 2.39 10.09 4.87
CA GLN A 16 3.22 10.71 5.90
C GLN A 16 3.70 9.67 6.92
N LEU A 17 2.81 8.78 7.36
CA LEU A 17 3.16 7.64 8.22
C LEU A 17 4.25 6.78 7.58
N GLY A 18 4.09 6.45 6.30
CA GLY A 18 5.10 5.70 5.54
C GLY A 18 6.40 6.48 5.34
N GLN A 19 6.38 7.54 4.56
CA GLN A 19 7.59 8.25 4.13
C GLN A 19 8.33 8.92 5.29
N TYR A 20 7.63 9.62 6.19
CA TYR A 20 8.27 10.33 7.29
C TYR A 20 8.36 9.48 8.55
N GLY A 21 7.24 8.93 9.03
CA GLY A 21 7.21 8.11 10.23
C GLY A 21 8.13 6.89 10.13
N VAL A 22 7.98 6.08 9.07
CA VAL A 22 8.85 4.91 8.87
C VAL A 22 10.17 5.30 8.22
N GLY A 23 10.13 6.08 7.15
CA GLY A 23 11.33 6.39 6.36
C GLY A 23 12.33 7.29 7.08
N PHE A 24 11.90 8.42 7.66
CA PHE A 24 12.83 9.36 8.30
C PHE A 24 13.11 9.01 9.75
N VAL A 25 12.10 8.51 10.49
CA VAL A 25 12.26 8.32 11.94
C VAL A 25 12.71 6.89 12.28
N VAL A 26 12.00 5.87 11.79
CA VAL A 26 12.28 4.47 12.19
C VAL A 26 13.47 3.87 11.44
N LEU A 27 13.62 4.14 10.14
CA LEU A 27 14.64 3.50 9.30
C LEU A 27 16.09 3.74 9.79
N PRO A 28 16.52 4.95 10.17
CA PRO A 28 17.89 5.16 10.64
C PRO A 28 18.18 4.42 11.95
N VAL A 29 17.25 4.48 12.92
CA VAL A 29 17.36 3.75 14.20
C VAL A 29 17.44 2.26 13.95
N TRP A 30 16.60 1.75 13.05
CA TRP A 30 16.60 0.36 12.67
C TRP A 30 17.92 -0.05 12.01
N LEU A 31 18.50 0.75 11.11
CA LEU A 31 19.81 0.46 10.50
C LEU A 31 20.95 0.50 11.51
N ALA A 32 20.89 1.43 12.48
CA ALA A 32 21.86 1.52 13.56
C ALA A 32 21.90 0.25 14.41
N ALA A 33 20.73 -0.29 14.76
CA ALA A 33 20.60 -1.55 15.50
C ALA A 33 21.20 -2.76 14.77
N ARG A 34 21.55 -2.64 13.47
CA ARG A 34 22.17 -3.72 12.67
C ARG A 34 23.65 -3.53 12.45
N GLY A 35 24.27 -2.62 13.20
CA GLY A 35 25.68 -2.30 13.06
C GLY A 35 26.01 -1.48 11.81
N MET A 36 25.04 -0.78 11.21
CA MET A 36 25.38 0.22 10.19
C MET A 36 26.28 1.29 10.82
N ALA A 37 27.39 1.62 10.14
CA ALA A 37 28.36 2.58 10.64
C ALA A 37 27.71 3.96 10.90
N PRO A 38 28.12 4.69 11.95
CA PRO A 38 27.58 6.01 12.28
C PRO A 38 27.63 7.01 11.11
N LEU A 39 28.72 6.99 10.34
CA LEU A 39 28.85 7.83 9.14
C LEU A 39 27.80 7.51 8.08
N ALA A 40 27.52 6.22 7.83
CA ALA A 40 26.53 5.80 6.85
C ALA A 40 25.11 6.20 7.26
N LEU A 41 24.79 6.16 8.56
CA LEU A 41 23.54 6.69 9.11
C LEU A 41 23.40 8.19 8.90
N GLY A 42 24.48 8.95 9.13
CA GLY A 42 24.53 10.38 8.87
C GLY A 42 24.32 10.70 7.38
N VAL A 43 24.96 9.93 6.49
CA VAL A 43 24.78 10.06 5.04
C VAL A 43 23.35 9.73 4.62
N LEU A 44 22.75 8.67 5.15
CA LEU A 44 21.35 8.33 4.88
C LEU A 44 20.41 9.49 5.26
N GLY A 45 20.56 10.03 6.47
CA GLY A 45 19.75 11.16 6.93
C GLY A 45 19.92 12.38 6.02
N ALA A 46 21.16 12.70 5.64
CA ALA A 46 21.43 13.78 4.69
C ALA A 46 20.76 13.53 3.33
N LEU A 47 20.88 12.33 2.76
CA LEU A 47 20.29 11.97 1.48
C LEU A 47 18.76 12.10 1.47
N GLN A 48 18.10 11.74 2.58
CA GLN A 48 16.66 11.91 2.74
C GLN A 48 16.24 13.38 2.67
N TRP A 49 16.96 14.26 3.38
CA TRP A 49 16.69 15.71 3.32
C TRP A 49 17.07 16.33 1.97
N PHE A 50 18.18 15.93 1.36
CA PHE A 50 18.56 16.38 0.01
C PHE A 50 17.55 15.94 -1.04
N GLY A 51 17.08 14.69 -0.97
CA GLY A 51 16.01 14.20 -1.81
C GLY A 51 14.75 15.05 -1.65
N MET A 52 14.34 15.33 -0.40
CA MET A 52 13.19 16.17 -0.11
C MET A 52 13.35 17.59 -0.67
N LEU A 53 14.51 18.21 -0.49
CA LEU A 53 14.80 19.53 -1.04
C LEU A 53 14.69 19.54 -2.58
N ALA A 54 15.24 18.53 -3.25
CA ALA A 54 15.10 18.37 -4.70
C ALA A 54 13.62 18.20 -5.10
N GLY A 55 12.87 17.39 -4.35
CA GLY A 55 11.44 17.19 -4.57
C GLY A 55 10.65 18.49 -4.46
N ILE A 56 10.85 19.25 -3.38
CA ILE A 56 10.22 20.57 -3.17
C ILE A 56 10.58 21.53 -4.31
N ARG A 57 11.84 21.53 -4.77
CA ARG A 57 12.31 22.43 -5.82
C ARG A 57 11.70 22.11 -7.20
N ILE A 58 11.48 20.84 -7.50
CA ILE A 58 10.97 20.35 -8.79
C ILE A 58 9.44 20.40 -8.83
N ALA A 59 8.78 20.20 -7.68
CA ALA A 59 7.34 20.02 -7.58
C ALA A 59 6.50 21.11 -8.25
N PRO A 60 6.75 22.43 -8.09
CA PRO A 60 5.90 23.47 -8.69
C PRO A 60 5.84 23.34 -10.21
N ARG A 61 7.00 23.21 -10.85
CA ARG A 61 7.09 23.06 -12.32
C ARG A 61 6.45 21.76 -12.77
N LEU A 62 6.70 20.65 -12.07
CA LEU A 62 6.10 19.37 -12.42
C LEU A 62 4.57 19.46 -12.34
N VAL A 63 4.04 20.00 -11.25
CA VAL A 63 2.60 20.17 -11.00
C VAL A 63 1.93 21.08 -12.02
N GLU A 64 2.60 22.13 -12.51
CA GLU A 64 2.09 22.96 -13.61
C GLU A 64 1.88 22.14 -14.90
N HIS A 65 2.78 21.20 -15.20
CA HIS A 65 2.73 20.40 -16.42
C HIS A 65 1.77 19.21 -16.33
N ILE A 66 1.77 18.49 -15.19
CA ILE A 66 1.03 17.22 -15.04
C ILE A 66 -0.20 17.32 -14.13
N GLY A 67 -0.38 18.46 -13.47
CA GLY A 67 -1.43 18.71 -12.49
C GLY A 67 -1.10 18.18 -11.08
N PRO A 68 -1.72 18.74 -10.03
CA PRO A 68 -1.40 18.42 -8.63
C PRO A 68 -1.70 16.97 -8.30
N ARG A 69 -2.80 16.42 -8.83
CA ARG A 69 -3.17 15.01 -8.65
C ARG A 69 -2.07 14.06 -9.09
N ARG A 70 -1.49 14.25 -10.29
CA ARG A 70 -0.42 13.37 -10.80
C ARG A 70 0.89 13.62 -10.04
N GLY A 71 1.14 14.86 -9.61
CA GLY A 71 2.28 15.18 -8.73
C GLY A 71 2.25 14.42 -7.40
N VAL A 72 1.09 14.35 -6.74
CA VAL A 72 0.91 13.57 -5.50
C VAL A 72 1.20 12.09 -5.72
N VAL A 73 0.64 11.51 -6.79
CA VAL A 73 0.86 10.09 -7.13
C VAL A 73 2.33 9.82 -7.45
N ALA A 74 2.98 10.69 -8.23
CA ALA A 74 4.40 10.57 -8.53
C ALA A 74 5.26 10.56 -7.24
N GLY A 75 4.96 11.44 -6.29
CA GLY A 75 5.64 11.47 -4.99
C GLY A 75 5.44 10.19 -4.18
N MET A 76 4.22 9.63 -4.17
CA MET A 76 3.94 8.35 -3.50
C MET A 76 4.68 7.18 -4.15
N VAL A 77 4.67 7.10 -5.48
CA VAL A 77 5.36 6.05 -6.25
C VAL A 77 6.87 6.10 -6.01
N LEU A 78 7.48 7.29 -6.02
CA LEU A 78 8.91 7.45 -5.73
C LEU A 78 9.26 7.03 -4.30
N GLY A 79 8.41 7.37 -3.33
CA GLY A 79 8.57 6.90 -1.95
C GLY A 79 8.50 5.38 -1.84
N MET A 80 7.50 4.76 -2.46
CA MET A 80 7.34 3.29 -2.50
C MET A 80 8.53 2.62 -3.20
N ALA A 81 9.02 3.19 -4.30
CA ALA A 81 10.22 2.70 -4.99
C ALA A 81 11.45 2.77 -4.08
N GLY A 82 11.60 3.85 -3.30
CA GLY A 82 12.66 3.96 -2.30
C GLY A 82 12.59 2.86 -1.23
N PHE A 83 11.40 2.58 -0.69
CA PHE A 83 11.22 1.45 0.23
C PHE A 83 11.48 0.09 -0.43
N ALA A 84 11.05 -0.09 -1.68
CA ALA A 84 11.31 -1.30 -2.45
C ALA A 84 12.81 -1.49 -2.74
N LEU A 85 13.58 -0.43 -2.92
CA LEU A 85 15.04 -0.55 -3.09
C LEU A 85 15.72 -1.08 -1.83
N LEU A 86 15.29 -0.66 -0.64
CA LEU A 86 15.78 -1.21 0.64
C LEU A 86 15.55 -2.72 0.77
N ALA A 87 14.65 -3.26 -0.05
CA ALA A 87 14.39 -4.68 -0.10
C ALA A 87 15.46 -5.49 -0.84
N LEU A 88 16.14 -4.88 -1.80
CA LEU A 88 17.14 -5.57 -2.60
C LEU A 88 18.37 -5.90 -1.76
N ASP A 89 18.96 -7.08 -1.96
CA ASP A 89 20.15 -7.51 -1.20
C ASP A 89 21.43 -6.91 -1.80
N TRP A 90 21.49 -5.58 -1.83
CA TRP A 90 22.58 -4.81 -2.38
C TRP A 90 23.14 -3.85 -1.32
N ARG A 91 24.46 -3.91 -1.05
CA ARG A 91 25.10 -3.19 0.06
C ARG A 91 24.88 -1.67 0.09
N TRP A 92 24.62 -1.06 -1.06
CA TRP A 92 24.43 0.39 -1.21
C TRP A 92 22.97 0.78 -1.47
N ASN A 93 22.03 -0.15 -1.37
CA ASN A 93 20.61 0.08 -1.64
C ASN A 93 20.00 1.26 -0.86
N TRP A 94 20.50 1.53 0.35
CA TRP A 94 20.05 2.58 1.24
C TRP A 94 20.35 3.99 0.73
N VAL A 95 21.36 4.15 -0.14
CA VAL A 95 21.72 5.44 -0.75
C VAL A 95 20.62 5.94 -1.69
N PRO A 96 20.30 5.24 -2.81
CA PRO A 96 19.22 5.68 -3.70
C PRO A 96 17.85 5.57 -3.01
N ALA A 97 17.66 4.63 -2.08
CA ALA A 97 16.43 4.53 -1.33
C ALA A 97 16.14 5.76 -0.47
N GLY A 98 17.13 6.23 0.31
CA GLY A 98 16.98 7.43 1.14
C GLY A 98 16.65 8.65 0.29
N ALA A 99 17.37 8.84 -0.81
CA ALA A 99 17.12 9.93 -1.75
C ALA A 99 15.71 9.86 -2.36
N LEU A 100 15.24 8.68 -2.77
CA LEU A 100 13.91 8.50 -3.38
C LEU A 100 12.76 8.67 -2.38
N ILE A 101 12.93 8.20 -1.14
CA ILE A 101 11.96 8.43 -0.06
C ILE A 101 11.81 9.94 0.20
N GLY A 102 12.94 10.65 0.29
CA GLY A 102 12.97 12.11 0.44
C GLY A 102 12.33 12.82 -0.75
N LEU A 103 12.77 12.52 -1.97
CA LEU A 103 12.25 13.10 -3.21
C LEU A 103 10.73 12.92 -3.33
N GLY A 104 10.26 11.70 -3.05
CA GLY A 104 8.84 11.38 -3.04
C GLY A 104 8.05 12.19 -2.02
N LEU A 105 8.60 12.37 -0.81
CA LEU A 105 7.98 13.18 0.24
C LEU A 105 7.88 14.65 -0.17
N GLY A 106 8.98 15.25 -0.67
CA GLY A 106 9.00 16.64 -1.10
C GLY A 106 8.06 16.94 -2.27
N LEU A 107 8.03 16.06 -3.28
CA LEU A 107 7.10 16.17 -4.42
C LEU A 107 5.65 16.12 -3.97
N ARG A 108 5.30 15.12 -3.14
CA ARG A 108 3.95 14.96 -2.63
C ARG A 108 3.53 16.15 -1.78
N TRP A 109 4.41 16.65 -0.91
CA TRP A 109 4.10 17.75 -0.01
C TRP A 109 3.63 18.98 -0.79
N ILE A 110 4.45 19.45 -1.73
CA ILE A 110 4.13 20.63 -2.54
C ILE A 110 3.01 20.39 -3.55
N ALA A 111 2.81 19.15 -4.02
CA ALA A 111 1.67 18.85 -4.89
C ALA A 111 0.33 18.80 -4.13
N LEU A 112 0.34 18.37 -2.86
CA LEU A 112 -0.86 18.11 -2.09
C LEU A 112 -1.36 19.35 -1.35
N GLU A 113 -0.50 20.03 -0.61
CA GLU A 113 -0.92 21.09 0.32
C GLU A 113 -1.56 22.29 -0.42
N PRO A 114 -0.90 22.90 -1.43
CA PRO A 114 -1.48 23.96 -2.25
C PRO A 114 -2.80 23.55 -2.90
N TRP A 115 -2.90 22.29 -3.32
CA TRP A 115 -4.11 21.76 -3.92
C TRP A 115 -5.26 21.61 -2.91
N LEU A 116 -4.97 21.18 -1.68
CA LEU A 116 -5.92 21.14 -0.58
C LEU A 116 -6.47 22.54 -0.27
N TYR A 117 -5.59 23.56 -0.21
CA TYR A 117 -6.00 24.96 -0.01
C TYR A 117 -6.93 25.47 -1.11
N ALA A 118 -6.63 25.13 -2.37
CA ALA A 118 -7.43 25.54 -3.52
C ALA A 118 -8.85 24.93 -3.51
N LEU A 119 -9.01 23.74 -2.92
CA LEU A 119 -10.29 23.03 -2.85
C LEU A 119 -11.21 23.45 -1.70
N VAL A 120 -10.73 24.29 -0.77
CA VAL A 120 -11.47 24.65 0.45
C VAL A 120 -11.83 26.14 0.44
N ALA A 121 -13.12 26.43 0.72
CA ALA A 121 -13.62 27.79 0.82
C ALA A 121 -12.87 28.59 1.92
N PRO A 122 -12.60 29.89 1.74
CA PRO A 122 -11.76 30.68 2.64
C PRO A 122 -12.12 30.55 4.13
N HIS A 123 -13.41 30.65 4.47
CA HIS A 123 -13.92 30.55 5.84
C HIS A 123 -13.73 29.17 6.51
N ARG A 124 -13.39 28.12 5.75
CA ARG A 124 -13.16 26.75 6.24
C ARG A 124 -11.69 26.31 6.18
N ARG A 125 -10.80 27.09 5.55
CA ARG A 125 -9.39 26.71 5.33
C ARG A 125 -8.69 26.41 6.65
N GLY A 126 -8.76 27.31 7.63
CA GLY A 126 -8.09 27.13 8.93
C GLY A 126 -8.43 25.81 9.62
N ARG A 127 -9.71 25.40 9.60
CA ARG A 127 -10.13 24.13 10.22
C ARG A 127 -9.61 22.90 9.44
N VAL A 128 -9.71 22.92 8.12
CA VAL A 128 -9.26 21.77 7.30
C VAL A 128 -7.74 21.61 7.39
N VAL A 129 -7.02 22.72 7.41
CA VAL A 129 -5.56 22.77 7.53
C VAL A 129 -5.13 22.33 8.92
N GLY A 130 -5.77 22.84 9.98
CA GLY A 130 -5.48 22.39 11.34
C GLY A 130 -5.65 20.88 11.49
N VAL A 131 -6.70 20.30 10.89
CA VAL A 131 -6.89 18.84 10.88
C VAL A 131 -5.79 18.16 10.05
N HIS A 132 -5.44 18.68 8.88
CA HIS A 132 -4.39 18.13 8.03
C HIS A 132 -3.03 18.09 8.72
N GLU A 133 -2.60 19.22 9.27
CA GLU A 133 -1.34 19.37 10.00
C GLU A 133 -1.30 18.46 11.23
N THR A 134 -2.41 18.39 11.99
CA THR A 134 -2.52 17.46 13.14
C THR A 134 -2.31 16.03 12.69
N LEU A 135 -2.96 15.61 11.60
CA LEU A 135 -2.84 14.25 11.09
C LEU A 135 -1.43 13.93 10.57
N ILE A 136 -0.75 14.91 9.96
CA ILE A 136 0.65 14.79 9.53
C ILE A 136 1.58 14.69 10.74
N ALA A 137 1.35 15.49 11.77
CA ALA A 137 2.14 15.53 12.99
C ALA A 137 2.06 14.24 13.82
N LEU A 138 1.01 13.42 13.62
CA LEU A 138 0.94 12.08 14.23
C LEU A 138 1.98 11.12 13.67
N ALA A 139 2.48 11.32 12.45
CA ALA A 139 3.41 10.40 11.81
C ALA A 139 4.71 10.12 12.59
N PRO A 140 5.45 11.12 13.10
CA PRO A 140 6.64 10.87 13.92
C PRO A 140 6.35 10.23 15.30
N ILE A 141 5.10 10.20 15.74
CA ILE A 141 4.70 9.55 17.01
C ILE A 141 4.26 8.11 16.73
N ALA A 142 3.32 7.94 15.80
CA ALA A 142 2.72 6.67 15.46
C ALA A 142 3.73 5.71 14.81
N GLY A 143 4.66 6.20 13.99
CA GLY A 143 5.69 5.37 13.35
C GLY A 143 6.59 4.65 14.37
N PRO A 144 7.27 5.38 15.28
CA PRO A 144 8.07 4.78 16.36
C PRO A 144 7.26 3.99 17.38
N ALA A 145 6.06 4.47 17.76
CA ALA A 145 5.20 3.72 18.68
C ALA A 145 4.79 2.36 18.11
N ALA A 146 4.45 2.32 16.82
CA ALA A 146 4.22 1.06 16.11
C ALA A 146 5.51 0.21 16.05
N ALA A 147 6.67 0.81 15.76
CA ALA A 147 7.95 0.08 15.75
C ALA A 147 8.31 -0.55 17.11
N ALA A 148 8.06 0.18 18.20
CA ALA A 148 8.33 -0.23 19.57
C ALA A 148 7.35 -1.30 20.07
N ALA A 149 6.05 -1.14 19.82
CA ALA A 149 5.03 -2.12 20.20
C ALA A 149 5.17 -3.46 19.47
N LEU A 150 5.83 -3.47 18.31
CA LEU A 150 5.95 -4.63 17.42
C LEU A 150 7.32 -5.31 17.44
N GLY A 151 8.25 -4.88 18.30
CA GLY A 151 9.57 -5.52 18.46
C GLY A 151 10.37 -5.63 17.16
N MET A 152 10.43 -4.56 16.36
CA MET A 152 10.76 -4.70 14.94
C MET A 152 12.17 -5.19 14.58
N GLY A 153 12.15 -6.31 13.86
CA GLY A 153 12.97 -6.57 12.68
C GLY A 153 12.26 -6.29 11.33
N ARG A 154 12.89 -5.43 10.51
CA ARG A 154 13.04 -5.36 9.03
C ARG A 154 11.88 -5.22 8.02
N GLY A 155 10.60 -5.50 8.30
CA GLY A 155 9.58 -5.47 7.23
C GLY A 155 8.11 -5.45 7.67
N ALA A 156 7.86 -5.33 8.97
CA ALA A 156 6.56 -5.64 9.56
C ALA A 156 5.41 -4.74 9.09
N LEU A 157 5.58 -3.44 8.83
CA LEU A 157 4.42 -2.54 8.64
C LEU A 157 3.66 -2.72 7.32
N LEU A 158 4.36 -3.05 6.23
CA LEU A 158 3.72 -3.38 4.95
C LEU A 158 3.13 -4.79 5.00
N ALA A 159 3.89 -5.73 5.56
CA ALA A 159 3.40 -7.07 5.86
C ALA A 159 2.09 -7.03 6.68
N LEU A 160 1.99 -6.17 7.70
CA LEU A 160 0.83 -6.06 8.59
C LEU A 160 -0.35 -5.25 8.01
N GLY A 161 -0.30 -4.87 6.72
CA GLY A 161 -1.40 -4.14 6.08
C GLY A 161 -1.68 -2.76 6.67
N LEU A 162 -0.64 -2.02 7.07
CA LEU A 162 -0.78 -0.73 7.77
C LEU A 162 -1.45 -0.86 9.16
N GLY A 163 -1.38 -2.04 9.78
CA GLY A 163 -1.89 -2.32 11.13
C GLY A 163 -3.22 -3.07 11.17
N SER A 164 -3.82 -3.39 10.02
CA SER A 164 -5.04 -4.21 9.95
C SER A 164 -4.82 -5.67 10.35
N GLY A 165 -3.62 -6.21 10.10
CA GLY A 165 -3.21 -7.54 10.54
C GLY A 165 -3.04 -7.67 12.06
N LEU A 166 -3.23 -6.59 12.83
CA LEU A 166 -3.15 -6.58 14.30
C LEU A 166 -4.50 -6.88 14.98
N ALA A 167 -5.55 -7.19 14.22
CA ALA A 167 -6.84 -7.50 14.81
C ALA A 167 -6.77 -8.80 15.64
N PRO A 168 -7.28 -8.82 16.88
CA PRO A 168 -7.14 -9.95 17.80
C PRO A 168 -7.92 -11.21 17.37
N ARG A 169 -8.83 -11.08 16.39
CA ARG A 169 -9.58 -12.18 15.78
C ARG A 169 -9.65 -11.97 14.28
N ALA A 170 -9.37 -13.03 13.52
CA ALA A 170 -9.38 -13.04 12.06
C ALA A 170 -8.61 -11.85 11.44
N PRO A 171 -7.30 -11.70 11.74
CA PRO A 171 -6.46 -10.63 11.20
C PRO A 171 -6.56 -10.54 9.68
N GLY A 172 -6.72 -11.68 9.01
CA GLY A 172 -6.90 -11.74 7.57
C GLY A 172 -8.19 -11.10 7.02
N THR A 173 -9.28 -11.17 7.78
CA THR A 173 -10.52 -10.47 7.40
C THR A 173 -10.31 -8.96 7.46
N PHE A 174 -9.61 -8.47 8.49
CA PHE A 174 -9.31 -7.05 8.63
C PHE A 174 -8.26 -6.57 7.61
N GLY A 175 -7.27 -7.41 7.30
CA GLY A 175 -6.32 -7.24 6.19
C GLY A 175 -7.02 -7.05 4.85
N THR A 176 -7.86 -8.00 4.49
CA THR A 176 -8.65 -7.96 3.26
C THR A 176 -9.60 -6.74 3.21
N LEU A 177 -10.24 -6.37 4.34
CA LEU A 177 -11.09 -5.18 4.42
C LEU A 177 -10.31 -3.87 4.25
N ALA A 178 -9.13 -3.79 4.87
CA ALA A 178 -8.22 -2.66 4.67
C ALA A 178 -7.76 -2.59 3.21
N GLY A 179 -7.47 -3.73 2.59
CA GLY A 179 -7.17 -3.86 1.17
C GLY A 179 -8.30 -3.34 0.29
N TRP A 180 -9.56 -3.71 0.57
CA TRP A 180 -10.73 -3.21 -0.14
C TRP A 180 -10.91 -1.69 0.02
N ALA A 181 -10.78 -1.16 1.24
CA ALA A 181 -10.86 0.28 1.48
C ALA A 181 -9.76 1.05 0.74
N LEU A 182 -8.53 0.52 0.75
CA LEU A 182 -7.39 1.08 0.05
C LEU A 182 -7.56 1.00 -1.47
N TYR A 183 -8.15 -0.08 -1.99
CA TYR A 183 -8.49 -0.21 -3.40
C TYR A 183 -9.48 0.87 -3.86
N LEU A 184 -10.57 1.08 -3.12
CA LEU A 184 -11.56 2.12 -3.42
C LEU A 184 -10.96 3.52 -3.38
N LEU A 185 -9.99 3.75 -2.50
CA LEU A 185 -9.21 4.99 -2.47
C LEU A 185 -8.36 5.11 -3.73
N LEU A 186 -7.56 4.08 -4.05
CA LEU A 186 -6.65 4.04 -5.19
C LEU A 186 -7.35 4.13 -6.53
N LEU A 187 -8.57 3.62 -6.68
CA LEU A 187 -9.39 3.77 -7.91
C LEU A 187 -9.56 5.23 -8.33
N ARG A 188 -9.55 6.16 -7.37
CA ARG A 188 -9.65 7.60 -7.65
C ARG A 188 -8.37 8.20 -8.18
N TRP A 189 -7.25 7.49 -8.14
CA TRP A 189 -5.91 8.00 -8.39
C TRP A 189 -5.20 7.23 -9.50
N VAL A 190 -5.38 5.91 -9.54
CA VAL A 190 -4.74 4.96 -10.48
C VAL A 190 -5.68 4.68 -11.66
N PRO A 191 -5.31 5.08 -12.89
CA PRO A 191 -6.09 4.77 -14.08
C PRO A 191 -6.06 3.27 -14.42
N PRO A 192 -7.10 2.71 -15.08
CA PRO A 192 -7.22 1.29 -15.35
C PRO A 192 -5.96 0.60 -15.93
N PRO A 193 -5.23 1.18 -16.90
CA PRO A 193 -4.06 0.53 -17.48
C PRO A 193 -2.88 0.35 -16.51
N LEU A 194 -2.81 1.16 -15.43
CA LEU A 194 -1.69 1.12 -14.49
C LEU A 194 -1.89 0.11 -13.35
N TRP A 195 -3.09 -0.46 -13.22
CA TRP A 195 -3.38 -1.45 -12.18
C TRP A 195 -2.61 -2.75 -12.37
N GLY A 196 -2.40 -3.21 -13.61
CA GLY A 196 -1.58 -4.39 -13.88
C GLY A 196 -0.12 -4.20 -13.42
N LEU A 197 0.46 -3.03 -13.69
CA LEU A 197 1.80 -2.68 -13.22
C LEU A 197 1.85 -2.56 -11.69
N LEU A 198 0.84 -1.93 -11.08
CA LEU A 198 0.74 -1.79 -9.63
C LEU A 198 0.66 -3.15 -8.94
N LEU A 199 -0.19 -4.06 -9.44
CA LEU A 199 -0.34 -5.42 -8.93
C LEU A 199 0.94 -6.23 -9.10
N PHE A 200 1.60 -6.13 -10.26
CA PHE A 200 2.87 -6.80 -10.49
C PHE A 200 3.94 -6.34 -9.49
N VAL A 201 4.09 -5.03 -9.30
CA VAL A 201 5.04 -4.46 -8.33
C VAL A 201 4.67 -4.84 -6.90
N ALA A 202 3.39 -4.74 -6.52
CA ALA A 202 2.92 -5.08 -5.18
C ALA A 202 3.09 -6.58 -4.87
N PHE A 203 2.87 -7.45 -5.86
CA PHE A 203 3.06 -8.89 -5.72
C PHE A 203 4.55 -9.24 -5.55
N THR A 204 5.39 -8.81 -6.49
CA THR A 204 6.85 -9.07 -6.45
C THR A 204 7.51 -8.49 -5.19
N GLY A 205 7.13 -7.29 -4.76
CA GLY A 205 7.55 -6.72 -3.48
C GLY A 205 7.01 -7.50 -2.28
N GLY A 206 5.76 -7.94 -2.35
CA GLY A 206 5.11 -8.77 -1.33
C GLY A 206 5.84 -10.09 -1.07
N VAL A 207 6.29 -10.78 -2.13
CA VAL A 207 7.07 -12.03 -2.02
C VAL A 207 8.29 -11.84 -1.11
N TRP A 208 8.96 -10.70 -1.25
CA TRP A 208 10.11 -10.40 -0.42
C TRP A 208 9.71 -9.96 1.00
N ILE A 209 8.70 -9.10 1.13
CA ILE A 209 8.22 -8.55 2.41
C ILE A 209 7.67 -9.67 3.31
N CYS A 210 6.74 -10.47 2.80
CA CYS A 210 6.12 -11.58 3.51
C CYS A 210 7.15 -12.66 3.86
N GLY A 211 8.02 -13.02 2.91
CA GLY A 211 9.09 -14.00 3.17
C GLY A 211 10.11 -13.55 4.22
N ARG A 212 10.35 -12.24 4.34
CA ARG A 212 11.23 -11.68 5.38
C ARG A 212 10.51 -11.58 6.73
N ALA A 213 9.22 -11.27 6.74
CA ALA A 213 8.38 -11.29 7.94
C ALA A 213 8.25 -12.70 8.52
N ALA A 214 8.00 -13.71 7.66
CA ALA A 214 7.98 -15.12 8.00
C ALA A 214 9.27 -15.58 8.69
N ARG A 215 10.42 -15.32 8.06
CA ARG A 215 11.74 -15.62 8.67
C ARG A 215 11.99 -14.89 9.99
N ALA A 216 11.52 -13.66 10.13
CA ALA A 216 11.70 -12.87 11.35
C ALA A 216 10.82 -13.38 12.50
N LEU A 217 9.65 -13.93 12.19
CA LEU A 217 8.71 -14.50 13.15
C LEU A 217 8.93 -16.00 13.40
N GLY A 218 9.86 -16.63 12.69
CA GLY A 218 10.18 -18.06 12.84
C GLY A 218 9.04 -18.99 12.45
N THR A 219 8.11 -18.52 11.61
CA THR A 219 6.95 -19.29 11.13
C THR A 219 6.82 -19.14 9.62
N ASP A 220 6.38 -20.20 8.95
CA ASP A 220 6.25 -20.22 7.48
C ASP A 220 5.09 -19.38 6.96
N ASP A 221 4.09 -19.09 7.81
CA ASP A 221 2.91 -18.26 7.50
C ASP A 221 2.44 -17.52 8.77
N PRO A 222 2.88 -16.27 9.00
CA PRO A 222 2.49 -15.53 10.19
C PRO A 222 1.15 -14.83 9.97
N SER A 223 0.11 -15.21 10.73
CA SER A 223 -1.23 -14.60 10.66
C SER A 223 -1.32 -13.06 10.70
N PRO A 224 -0.37 -12.30 11.28
CA PRO A 224 -0.39 -10.84 11.20
C PRO A 224 0.00 -10.29 9.81
N VAL A 225 0.70 -11.07 8.99
CA VAL A 225 1.06 -10.70 7.61
C VAL A 225 -0.17 -10.86 6.73
N VAL A 226 -0.64 -9.75 6.16
CA VAL A 226 -1.88 -9.62 5.37
C VAL A 226 -1.64 -8.86 4.06
N TRP A 227 -0.38 -8.72 3.65
CA TRP A 227 -0.04 -8.02 2.41
C TRP A 227 -0.40 -8.82 1.16
N ASP A 228 -0.17 -10.12 1.21
CA ASP A 228 -0.75 -11.13 0.31
C ASP A 228 -2.24 -10.91 0.09
N GLU A 229 -3.01 -10.78 1.17
CA GLU A 229 -4.47 -10.62 1.09
C GLU A 229 -4.87 -9.27 0.47
N ILE A 230 -4.14 -8.21 0.80
CA ILE A 230 -4.36 -6.86 0.25
C ILE A 230 -4.10 -6.86 -1.27
N VAL A 231 -3.04 -7.52 -1.72
CA VAL A 231 -2.72 -7.60 -3.14
C VAL A 231 -3.70 -8.51 -3.88
N ALA A 232 -4.09 -9.63 -3.28
CA ALA A 232 -5.06 -10.57 -3.83
C ALA A 232 -6.45 -9.93 -4.00
N ILE A 233 -6.94 -9.22 -2.99
CA ILE A 233 -8.25 -8.54 -3.09
C ILE A 233 -8.23 -7.40 -4.11
N TRP A 234 -7.10 -6.71 -4.31
CA TRP A 234 -6.97 -5.71 -5.37
C TRP A 234 -7.13 -6.31 -6.76
N LEU A 235 -6.57 -7.50 -7.00
CA LEU A 235 -6.72 -8.22 -8.26
C LEU A 235 -8.19 -8.57 -8.50
N VAL A 236 -8.86 -9.16 -7.48
CA VAL A 236 -10.28 -9.51 -7.56
C VAL A 236 -11.13 -8.28 -7.89
N LEU A 237 -10.96 -7.20 -7.13
CA LEU A 237 -11.77 -6.00 -7.31
C LEU A 237 -11.48 -5.26 -8.62
N TRP A 238 -10.24 -5.31 -9.13
CA TRP A 238 -9.87 -4.72 -10.42
C TRP A 238 -10.52 -5.43 -11.59
N LEU A 239 -10.48 -6.76 -11.62
CA LEU A 239 -11.06 -7.52 -12.72
C LEU A 239 -12.58 -7.62 -12.62
N LEU A 240 -13.16 -7.48 -11.43
CA LEU A 240 -14.61 -7.34 -11.24
C LEU A 240 -15.15 -5.93 -11.49
N GLN A 241 -14.33 -4.96 -11.89
CA GLN A 241 -14.86 -3.63 -12.23
C GLN A 241 -15.82 -3.74 -13.43
N PRO A 242 -17.05 -3.21 -13.32
CA PRO A 242 -17.98 -3.18 -14.45
C PRO A 242 -17.44 -2.31 -15.58
N ALA A 243 -17.87 -2.62 -16.81
CA ALA A 243 -17.51 -1.85 -18.00
C ALA A 243 -17.86 -0.35 -17.82
N PRO A 244 -17.11 0.56 -18.47
CA PRO A 244 -17.38 2.00 -18.37
C PRO A 244 -18.84 2.33 -18.69
N GLY A 245 -19.52 3.01 -17.77
CA GLY A 245 -20.94 3.40 -17.90
C GLY A 245 -21.93 2.47 -17.19
N VAL A 246 -21.50 1.31 -16.71
CA VAL A 246 -22.33 0.43 -15.87
C VAL A 246 -22.13 0.80 -14.39
N PRO A 247 -23.21 1.03 -13.61
CA PRO A 247 -23.09 1.36 -12.19
C PRO A 247 -22.28 0.32 -11.43
N ALA A 248 -21.37 0.77 -10.57
CA ALA A 248 -20.60 -0.10 -9.70
C ALA A 248 -21.53 -0.93 -8.82
N VAL A 249 -21.44 -2.25 -8.98
CA VAL A 249 -22.33 -3.18 -8.32
C VAL A 249 -21.72 -3.60 -6.98
N TRP A 250 -22.05 -2.88 -5.92
CA TRP A 250 -21.50 -3.11 -4.57
C TRP A 250 -21.67 -4.57 -4.10
N TRP A 251 -22.77 -5.23 -4.46
CA TRP A 251 -22.98 -6.64 -4.12
C TRP A 251 -21.98 -7.57 -4.80
N MET A 252 -21.48 -7.23 -5.99
CA MET A 252 -20.52 -8.04 -6.74
C MET A 252 -19.11 -7.96 -6.12
N GLN A 253 -18.75 -6.77 -5.62
CA GLN A 253 -17.52 -6.59 -4.82
C GLN A 253 -17.63 -7.33 -3.48
N ALA A 254 -18.78 -7.22 -2.80
CA ALA A 254 -19.01 -7.92 -1.53
C ALA A 254 -18.99 -9.45 -1.70
N LEU A 255 -19.57 -9.96 -2.79
CA LEU A 255 -19.54 -11.39 -3.13
C LEU A 255 -18.12 -11.85 -3.49
N GLY A 256 -17.37 -11.05 -4.26
CA GLY A 256 -15.97 -11.32 -4.57
C GLY A 256 -15.10 -11.36 -3.29
N PHE A 257 -15.30 -10.42 -2.38
CA PHE A 257 -14.66 -10.42 -1.06
C PHE A 257 -15.00 -11.69 -0.26
N ALA A 258 -16.29 -12.04 -0.18
CA ALA A 258 -16.75 -13.19 0.59
C ALA A 258 -16.20 -14.51 0.03
N LEU A 259 -16.27 -14.70 -1.29
CA LEU A 259 -15.74 -15.88 -1.97
C LEU A 259 -14.22 -16.00 -1.81
N PHE A 260 -13.49 -14.89 -1.96
CA PHE A 260 -12.04 -14.86 -1.73
C PHE A 260 -11.70 -15.34 -0.32
N ARG A 261 -12.37 -14.79 0.71
CA ARG A 261 -12.15 -15.22 2.09
C ARG A 261 -12.51 -16.68 2.34
N VAL A 262 -13.53 -17.21 1.65
CA VAL A 262 -13.87 -18.64 1.74
C VAL A 262 -12.75 -19.49 1.15
N PHE A 263 -12.23 -19.14 -0.04
CA PHE A 263 -11.15 -19.90 -0.66
C PHE A 263 -9.84 -19.83 0.12
N ASP A 264 -9.46 -18.65 0.60
CA ASP A 264 -8.28 -18.47 1.44
C ASP A 264 -8.44 -19.16 2.81
N ALA A 265 -9.56 -18.99 3.52
CA ALA A 265 -9.71 -19.60 4.85
C ALA A 265 -9.82 -21.13 4.82
N VAL A 266 -10.40 -21.70 3.75
CA VAL A 266 -10.63 -23.15 3.65
C VAL A 266 -9.40 -23.90 3.11
N LYS A 267 -8.54 -23.24 2.32
CA LYS A 267 -7.35 -23.79 1.64
C LYS A 267 -7.55 -25.21 1.07
N ARG A 268 -8.71 -25.50 0.45
CA ARG A 268 -8.99 -26.79 -0.22
C ARG A 268 -8.62 -26.75 -1.70
N GLY A 269 -8.26 -27.91 -2.26
CA GLY A 269 -7.97 -28.04 -3.69
C GLY A 269 -6.70 -27.28 -4.10
N PRO A 270 -6.73 -26.47 -5.18
CA PRO A 270 -5.56 -25.78 -5.71
C PRO A 270 -4.87 -24.85 -4.71
N VAL A 271 -5.63 -24.14 -3.87
CA VAL A 271 -5.09 -23.24 -2.82
C VAL A 271 -4.26 -24.06 -1.83
N GLY A 272 -4.82 -25.16 -1.32
CA GLY A 272 -4.10 -26.04 -0.40
C GLY A 272 -2.93 -26.77 -1.03
N TRP A 273 -2.98 -27.04 -2.34
CA TRP A 273 -1.82 -27.58 -3.06
C TRP A 273 -0.69 -26.55 -3.11
N ALA A 274 -1.00 -25.30 -3.46
CA ALA A 274 -0.04 -24.19 -3.50
C ALA A 274 0.60 -23.95 -2.13
N ASP A 275 -0.20 -23.84 -1.08
CA ASP A 275 0.24 -23.70 0.31
C ASP A 275 1.18 -24.84 0.76
N ARG A 276 0.91 -26.09 0.35
CA ARG A 276 1.76 -27.24 0.72
C ARG A 276 3.06 -27.35 -0.06
N HIS A 277 3.09 -26.98 -1.33
CA HIS A 277 4.23 -27.27 -2.23
C HIS A 277 5.11 -26.05 -2.53
N VAL A 278 4.61 -24.83 -2.35
CA VAL A 278 5.36 -23.59 -2.58
C VAL A 278 5.60 -22.93 -1.22
N LYS A 279 6.87 -22.79 -0.82
CA LYS A 279 7.24 -22.30 0.52
C LYS A 279 7.99 -20.98 0.48
N GLY A 280 8.10 -20.35 1.65
CA GLY A 280 8.68 -19.02 1.82
C GLY A 280 7.76 -17.92 1.30
N GLY A 281 8.30 -16.71 1.12
CA GLY A 281 7.48 -15.56 0.73
C GLY A 281 6.78 -15.66 -0.62
N LEU A 282 7.28 -16.50 -1.53
CA LEU A 282 6.57 -16.81 -2.77
C LEU A 282 5.33 -17.66 -2.49
N GLY A 283 5.42 -18.62 -1.57
CA GLY A 283 4.29 -19.43 -1.12
C GLY A 283 3.17 -18.58 -0.53
N ILE A 284 3.51 -17.70 0.43
CA ILE A 284 2.58 -16.80 1.13
C ILE A 284 1.81 -15.88 0.15
N MET A 285 2.46 -15.41 -0.91
CA MET A 285 1.76 -14.58 -1.90
C MET A 285 0.97 -15.41 -2.91
N PHE A 286 1.42 -16.64 -3.18
CA PHE A 286 0.92 -17.46 -4.28
C PHE A 286 -0.34 -18.24 -3.92
N ASP A 287 -0.50 -18.72 -2.69
CA ASP A 287 -1.74 -19.37 -2.26
C ASP A 287 -2.94 -18.40 -2.31
N ASP A 288 -2.76 -17.17 -1.85
CA ASP A 288 -3.74 -16.09 -1.91
C ASP A 288 -4.03 -15.62 -3.34
N LEU A 289 -3.02 -15.60 -4.21
CA LEU A 289 -3.21 -15.36 -5.64
C LEU A 289 -4.07 -16.48 -6.27
N VAL A 290 -3.83 -17.75 -5.92
CA VAL A 290 -4.64 -18.87 -6.40
C VAL A 290 -6.09 -18.75 -5.88
N ALA A 291 -6.29 -18.33 -4.62
CA ALA A 291 -7.62 -18.07 -4.06
C ALA A 291 -8.34 -16.93 -4.81
N ALA A 292 -7.63 -15.85 -5.16
CA ALA A 292 -8.16 -14.76 -5.97
C ALA A 292 -8.55 -15.21 -7.40
N LEU A 293 -7.73 -16.05 -8.04
CA LEU A 293 -8.03 -16.58 -9.38
C LEU A 293 -9.25 -17.52 -9.38
N LEU A 294 -9.39 -18.38 -8.36
CA LEU A 294 -10.58 -19.22 -8.20
C LEU A 294 -11.85 -18.39 -7.97
N THR A 295 -11.74 -17.33 -7.16
CA THR A 295 -12.82 -16.37 -6.95
C THR A 295 -13.29 -15.75 -8.26
N LEU A 296 -12.35 -15.27 -9.07
CA LEU A 296 -12.64 -14.68 -10.38
C LEU A 296 -13.26 -15.69 -11.35
N ALA A 297 -12.75 -16.93 -11.38
CA ALA A 297 -13.29 -17.99 -12.23
C ALA A 297 -14.76 -18.28 -11.91
N VAL A 298 -15.10 -18.40 -10.61
CA VAL A 298 -16.50 -18.61 -10.17
C VAL A 298 -17.38 -17.42 -10.54
N MET A 299 -16.92 -16.20 -10.26
CA MET A 299 -17.68 -14.98 -10.54
C MET A 299 -17.94 -14.80 -12.04
N PHE A 300 -16.91 -14.93 -12.89
CA PHE A 300 -17.08 -14.82 -14.34
C PHE A 300 -17.89 -15.97 -14.92
N GLY A 301 -17.71 -17.20 -14.42
CA GLY A 301 -18.53 -18.35 -14.83
C GLY A 301 -20.02 -18.12 -14.56
N ALA A 302 -20.36 -17.60 -13.37
CA ALA A 302 -21.73 -17.25 -13.02
C ALA A 302 -22.31 -16.14 -13.92
N LEU A 303 -21.52 -15.10 -14.20
CA LEU A 303 -21.93 -14.00 -15.09
C LEU A 303 -22.16 -14.48 -16.53
N LEU A 304 -21.26 -15.31 -17.07
CA LEU A 304 -21.40 -15.88 -18.41
C LEU A 304 -22.61 -16.84 -18.50
N GLY A 305 -22.85 -17.65 -17.48
CA GLY A 305 -24.01 -18.53 -17.40
C GLY A 305 -25.33 -17.75 -17.35
N ALA A 306 -25.38 -16.68 -16.54
CA ALA A 306 -26.54 -15.79 -16.49
C ALA A 306 -26.79 -15.08 -17.83
N ALA A 307 -25.74 -14.55 -18.47
CA ALA A 307 -25.85 -13.91 -19.78
C ALA A 307 -26.36 -14.88 -20.86
N TRP A 308 -25.84 -16.11 -20.88
CA TRP A 308 -26.29 -17.15 -21.79
C TRP A 308 -27.76 -17.54 -21.57
N TRP A 309 -28.21 -17.63 -20.32
CA TRP A 309 -29.61 -17.93 -19.99
C TRP A 309 -30.55 -16.82 -20.47
N MET A 310 -30.18 -15.56 -20.26
CA MET A 310 -30.96 -14.40 -20.70
C MET A 310 -31.04 -14.27 -22.23
N HIS A 311 -30.05 -14.75 -22.97
CA HIS A 311 -30.07 -14.76 -24.44
C HIS A 311 -30.82 -15.96 -25.04
N ARG A 312 -31.19 -16.96 -24.24
CA ARG A 312 -31.94 -18.15 -24.69
C ARG A 312 -33.43 -18.13 -24.35
N GLY A 313 -33.88 -17.20 -23.50
CA GLY A 313 -35.30 -16.98 -23.17
C GLY A 313 -35.89 -15.84 -23.98
#